data_AF-A0A164HSL1-F1
#
_entry.id   AF-A0A164HSL1-F1
#
_cell.length_a   1.000
_cell.length_b   1.000
_cell.length_c   1.000
_cell.angle_alpha   90.00
_cell.angle_beta   90.00
_cell.angle_gamma   90.00
#
_symmetry.space_group_name_H-M   'P 1'
#
loop_
_entity.id
_entity.type
_entity.pdbx_description
1 polymer ?
#
loop_
_entity_poly.entity_id
_entity_poly.type
_entity_poly.pdbx_seq_one_letter_code
_entity_poly.pdbx_strand_id
1 'polypeptide(L)'
;KTVSTEFATTQAGPTCNPHNTAHTPGGSSSGSAAAVAAGMVPLALGTQTNGSVIRPASYCGVYAYKPSRGLVPRTGVLDQSPSLDEVGVFARNLEDIAWVAEILTGDDGHDAATAR
;
A
#
# COMPACT_ATOMS: atom_id res chain seq x y z
N LYS A 1 8.65 -7.96 -6.62
CA LYS A 1 8.55 -6.74 -5.79
C LYS A 1 8.21 -5.57 -6.70
N THR A 2 7.30 -4.68 -6.31
CA THR A 2 6.94 -3.48 -7.05
C THR A 2 7.86 -2.31 -6.70
N VAL A 3 7.94 -1.32 -7.59
CA VAL A 3 8.67 -0.07 -7.33
C VAL A 3 7.92 0.76 -6.28
N SER A 4 8.67 1.39 -5.38
CA SER A 4 8.20 2.41 -4.43
C SER A 4 9.05 3.67 -4.62
N THR A 5 8.58 4.83 -4.14
CA THR A 5 9.51 5.94 -3.90
C THR A 5 10.57 5.50 -2.89
N GLU A 6 11.78 6.04 -3.03
CA GLU A 6 12.92 5.66 -2.21
C GLU A 6 12.63 5.98 -0.73
N PHE A 7 12.84 4.99 0.16
CA PHE A 7 12.52 5.05 1.59
C PHE A 7 11.08 5.53 1.91
N ALA A 8 10.12 5.27 1.02
CA ALA A 8 8.75 5.75 1.12
C ALA A 8 8.61 7.29 1.21
N THR A 9 9.58 8.04 0.69
CA THR A 9 9.62 9.50 0.69
C THR A 9 9.04 10.09 -0.62
N THR A 10 9.48 11.28 -1.03
CA THR A 10 8.86 12.08 -2.10
C THR A 10 9.49 11.91 -3.48
N GLN A 11 10.65 11.25 -3.59
CA GLN A 11 11.32 11.08 -4.88
C GLN A 11 10.62 10.01 -5.74
N ALA A 12 10.04 10.45 -6.86
CA ALA A 12 9.34 9.57 -7.79
C ALA A 12 10.29 8.55 -8.42
N GLY A 13 9.86 7.28 -8.46
CA GLY A 13 10.51 6.22 -9.23
C GLY A 13 10.04 6.19 -10.69
N PRO A 14 10.52 5.22 -11.49
CA PRO A 14 10.21 5.12 -12.92
C PRO A 14 8.78 4.65 -13.24
N THR A 15 7.94 4.36 -12.25
CA THR A 15 6.56 3.91 -12.49
C THR A 15 5.71 5.06 -13.03
N CYS A 16 4.96 4.80 -14.10
CA CYS A 16 3.98 5.73 -14.66
C CYS A 16 2.54 5.30 -14.34
N ASN A 17 1.58 6.21 -14.49
CA ASN A 17 0.16 5.91 -14.36
C ASN A 17 -0.30 4.99 -15.52
N PRO A 18 -0.99 3.87 -15.25
CA PRO A 18 -1.42 2.95 -16.30
C PRO A 18 -2.54 3.50 -17.20
N HIS A 19 -3.29 4.52 -16.76
CA HIS A 19 -4.29 5.20 -17.60
C HIS A 19 -3.66 6.18 -18.60
N ASN A 20 -2.48 6.71 -18.28
CA ASN A 20 -1.69 7.57 -19.16
C ASN A 20 -0.22 7.60 -18.68
N THR A 21 0.67 7.02 -19.48
CA THR A 21 2.08 6.84 -19.11
C THR A 21 2.89 8.14 -19.02
N ALA A 22 2.33 9.27 -19.46
CA ALA A 22 2.91 10.60 -19.26
C ALA A 22 2.63 11.19 -17.86
N HIS A 23 1.82 10.53 -17.03
CA HIS A 23 1.40 11.03 -15.71
C HIS A 23 1.92 10.16 -14.56
N THR A 24 1.96 10.76 -13.36
CA THR A 24 2.36 10.07 -12.14
C THR A 24 1.30 9.05 -11.68
N PRO A 25 1.70 7.86 -11.21
CA PRO A 25 0.82 6.91 -10.54
C PRO A 25 0.56 7.30 -9.07
N GLY A 26 1.10 8.42 -8.58
CA GLY A 26 1.19 8.73 -7.16
C GLY A 26 2.33 7.95 -6.48
N GLY A 27 2.28 7.85 -5.15
CA GLY A 27 3.30 7.16 -4.35
C GLY A 27 3.05 7.34 -2.85
N SER A 28 3.83 6.75 -1.96
CA SER A 28 5.06 5.98 -2.24
C SER A 28 4.83 4.61 -2.87
N SER A 29 3.69 3.94 -2.62
CA SER A 29 3.38 2.59 -3.14
C SER A 29 2.95 2.61 -4.63
N SER A 30 3.74 3.30 -5.46
CA SER A 30 3.45 3.60 -6.87
C SER A 30 3.27 2.35 -7.72
N GLY A 31 4.24 1.42 -7.65
CA GLY A 31 4.23 0.20 -8.44
C GLY A 31 3.11 -0.75 -8.04
N SER A 32 2.74 -0.81 -6.76
CA SER A 32 1.64 -1.66 -6.28
C SER A 32 0.29 -1.22 -6.85
N ALA A 33 -0.03 0.07 -6.74
CA ALA A 33 -1.27 0.60 -7.33
C ALA A 33 -1.29 0.45 -8.85
N ALA A 34 -0.18 0.81 -9.52
CA ALA A 34 -0.08 0.72 -10.98
C ALA A 34 -0.19 -0.73 -11.49
N ALA A 35 0.43 -1.70 -10.80
CA ALA A 35 0.37 -3.11 -11.21
C ALA A 35 -1.04 -3.70 -11.09
N VAL A 36 -1.78 -3.36 -10.02
CA VAL A 36 -3.19 -3.78 -9.86
C VAL A 36 -4.07 -3.14 -10.94
N ALA A 37 -3.89 -1.84 -11.16
CA ALA A 37 -4.66 -1.08 -12.16
C ALA A 37 -4.40 -1.56 -13.60
N ALA A 38 -3.15 -1.90 -13.93
CA ALA A 38 -2.76 -2.46 -15.22
C ALA A 38 -3.16 -3.93 -15.42
N GLY A 39 -3.79 -4.58 -14.43
CA GLY A 39 -4.18 -5.98 -14.51
C GLY A 39 -3.02 -6.98 -14.39
N MET A 40 -1.82 -6.54 -14.00
CA MET A 40 -0.64 -7.41 -13.88
C MET A 40 -0.78 -8.40 -12.72
N VAL A 41 -1.42 -7.97 -11.63
CA VAL A 41 -1.71 -8.78 -10.44
C VAL A 41 -3.13 -8.52 -9.96
N PRO A 42 -3.81 -9.47 -9.30
CA PRO A 42 -5.15 -9.25 -8.76
C PRO A 42 -5.15 -8.33 -7.54
N LEU A 43 -4.09 -8.41 -6.73
CA LEU A 43 -3.90 -7.67 -5.48
C LEU A 43 -2.44 -7.26 -5.30
N ALA A 44 -2.20 -6.23 -4.49
CA ALA A 44 -0.86 -5.86 -4.06
C ALA A 44 -0.88 -5.25 -2.65
N LEU A 45 0.25 -5.37 -1.95
CA LEU A 45 0.48 -4.67 -0.69
C LEU A 45 1.20 -3.34 -0.93
N GLY A 46 0.99 -2.40 -0.02
CA GLY A 46 1.80 -1.19 0.10
C GLY A 46 1.88 -0.74 1.55
N THR A 47 2.54 0.39 1.77
CA THR A 47 2.62 1.00 3.11
C THR A 47 2.16 2.45 3.05
N GLN A 48 1.62 2.93 4.16
CA GLN A 48 1.20 4.32 4.30
C GLN A 48 1.62 4.89 5.65
N THR A 49 2.38 5.98 5.57
CA THR A 49 2.65 6.89 6.68
C THR A 49 1.68 8.08 6.69
N ASN A 50 1.45 8.68 5.52
CA ASN A 50 0.55 9.83 5.36
C ASN A 50 -0.55 9.56 4.32
N GLY A 51 -0.15 9.27 3.08
CA GLY A 51 -1.11 9.01 1.98
C GLY A 51 -0.66 7.96 0.98
N SER A 52 0.36 7.17 1.30
CA SER A 52 1.07 6.33 0.34
C SER A 52 0.35 5.05 -0.11
N VAL A 53 -0.86 4.81 0.40
CA VAL A 53 -1.79 3.79 -0.09
C VAL A 53 -2.95 4.47 -0.81
N ILE A 54 -3.66 5.39 -0.15
CA ILE A 54 -4.89 5.98 -0.70
C ILE A 54 -4.64 6.91 -1.92
N ARG A 55 -3.53 7.66 -1.93
CA ARG A 55 -3.21 8.58 -3.04
C ARG A 55 -2.89 7.84 -4.33
N PRO A 56 -1.95 6.87 -4.38
CA PRO A 56 -1.70 6.12 -5.61
C PRO A 56 -2.91 5.28 -6.04
N ALA A 57 -3.73 4.80 -5.11
CA ALA A 57 -4.98 4.12 -5.45
C ALA A 57 -5.95 5.04 -6.22
N SER A 58 -6.17 6.25 -5.70
CA SER A 58 -7.01 7.26 -6.34
C SER A 58 -6.47 7.68 -7.71
N TYR A 59 -5.16 7.78 -7.87
CA TYR A 59 -4.54 8.18 -9.14
C TYR A 59 -4.62 7.06 -10.19
N CYS A 60 -4.44 5.82 -9.77
CA CYS A 60 -4.47 4.65 -10.64
C CYS A 60 -5.88 4.05 -10.80
N GLY A 61 -6.91 4.60 -10.15
CA GLY A 61 -8.30 4.15 -10.31
C GLY A 61 -8.56 2.74 -9.76
N VAL A 62 -8.00 2.40 -8.60
CA VAL A 62 -8.20 1.11 -7.92
C VAL A 62 -8.69 1.30 -6.50
N TYR A 63 -9.31 0.26 -5.93
CA TYR A 63 -9.69 0.25 -4.53
C TYR A 63 -8.45 0.06 -3.66
N ALA A 64 -8.45 0.70 -2.50
CA ALA A 64 -7.43 0.50 -1.50
C ALA A 64 -7.96 0.63 -0.08
N TYR A 65 -7.28 -0.04 0.84
CA TYR A 65 -7.59 -0.04 2.27
C TYR A 65 -6.34 0.28 3.08
N LYS A 66 -6.47 1.32 3.91
CA LYS A 66 -5.50 1.66 4.95
C LYS A 66 -6.13 1.35 6.30
N PRO A 67 -5.71 0.29 7.00
CA PRO A 67 -6.32 -0.11 8.26
C PRO A 67 -6.10 0.93 9.36
N SER A 68 -6.88 0.81 10.45
CA SER A 68 -6.57 1.47 11.72
C SER A 68 -5.20 1.03 12.23
N ARG A 69 -4.54 1.92 12.99
CA ARG A 69 -3.21 1.64 13.52
C ARG A 69 -3.17 0.37 14.36
N GLY A 70 -2.19 -0.48 14.10
CA GLY A 70 -1.98 -1.71 14.87
C GLY A 70 -2.99 -2.81 14.57
N LEU A 71 -3.71 -2.72 13.45
CA LEU A 71 -4.59 -3.82 13.00
C LEU A 71 -3.81 -4.88 12.22
N VAL A 72 -2.84 -4.45 11.41
CA VAL A 72 -1.95 -5.32 10.64
C VAL A 72 -0.52 -5.15 11.16
N PRO A 73 0.18 -6.23 11.53
CA PRO A 73 1.56 -6.15 11.98
C PRO A 73 2.50 -5.62 10.89
N ARG A 74 3.53 -4.88 11.30
CA ARG A 74 4.53 -4.26 10.42
C ARG A 74 5.91 -4.91 10.56
N THR A 75 6.00 -6.03 11.24
CA THR A 75 7.24 -6.79 11.40
C THR A 75 7.86 -7.10 10.03
N GLY A 76 9.12 -6.71 9.84
CA GLY A 76 9.85 -6.89 8.58
C GLY A 76 9.61 -5.79 7.53
N VAL A 77 8.75 -4.81 7.81
CA VAL A 77 8.64 -3.58 7.02
C VAL A 77 9.79 -2.64 7.39
N LEU A 78 10.35 -1.95 6.40
CA LEU A 78 11.31 -0.88 6.67
C LEU A 78 10.55 0.36 7.19
N ASP A 79 10.89 0.79 8.39
CA ASP A 79 10.21 1.92 9.05
C ASP A 79 10.51 3.26 8.36
N GLN A 80 9.45 4.05 8.16
CA GLN A 80 9.53 5.49 7.88
C GLN A 80 9.14 6.28 9.14
N SER A 81 8.01 5.94 9.76
CA SER A 81 7.51 6.52 11.00
C SER A 81 6.80 5.45 11.85
N PRO A 82 7.43 4.96 12.93
CA PRO A 82 6.85 3.92 13.77
C PRO A 82 5.46 4.26 14.36
N SER A 83 5.16 5.55 14.51
CA SER A 83 3.87 6.04 15.01
C SER A 83 2.76 6.07 13.96
N LEU A 84 3.08 6.09 12.66
CA LEU A 84 2.14 6.38 11.59
C LEU A 84 2.10 5.32 10.48
N ASP A 85 3.13 4.50 10.35
CA ASP A 85 3.23 3.49 9.30
C ASP A 85 2.17 2.42 9.47
N GLU A 86 1.48 2.09 8.38
CA GLU A 86 0.53 0.98 8.27
C GLU A 86 0.75 0.21 6.98
N VAL A 87 0.56 -1.11 7.02
CA VAL A 87 0.46 -1.94 5.82
C VAL A 87 -0.96 -1.82 5.24
N GLY A 88 -1.06 -1.56 3.95
CA GLY A 88 -2.33 -1.44 3.23
C GLY A 88 -2.41 -2.34 2.00
N VAL A 89 -3.62 -2.43 1.45
CA VAL A 89 -3.95 -3.35 0.34
C VAL A 89 -4.52 -2.56 -0.84
N PHE A 90 -4.20 -3.02 -2.05
CA PHE A 90 -4.80 -2.57 -3.31
C PHE A 90 -5.46 -3.76 -4.02
N ALA A 91 -6.65 -3.54 -4.60
CA ALA A 91 -7.34 -4.51 -5.45
C ALA A 91 -8.29 -3.82 -6.44
N ARG A 92 -8.88 -4.59 -7.37
CA ARG A 92 -9.85 -4.08 -8.35
C ARG A 92 -11.31 -4.18 -7.93
N ASN A 93 -11.58 -4.80 -6.78
CA ASN A 93 -12.91 -4.92 -6.18
C ASN A 93 -12.80 -4.85 -4.64
N LEU A 94 -13.93 -4.72 -3.95
CA LEU A 94 -13.97 -4.56 -2.49
C LEU A 94 -13.88 -5.92 -1.76
N GLU A 95 -14.33 -6.98 -2.40
CA GLU A 95 -14.33 -8.35 -1.87
C GLU A 95 -12.90 -8.84 -1.62
N ASP A 96 -12.00 -8.64 -2.59
CA ASP A 96 -10.59 -8.98 -2.49
C ASP A 96 -9.89 -8.13 -1.42
N ILE A 97 -10.26 -6.85 -1.29
CA ILE A 97 -9.77 -5.99 -0.20
C ILE A 97 -10.16 -6.59 1.16
N ALA A 98 -11.42 -6.96 1.33
CA ALA A 98 -11.94 -7.49 2.59
C ALA A 98 -11.27 -8.81 2.98
N TRP A 99 -11.16 -9.76 2.04
CA TRP A 99 -10.50 -11.04 2.28
C TRP A 99 -9.03 -10.89 2.68
N VAL A 100 -8.27 -10.08 1.95
CA VAL A 100 -6.85 -9.87 2.26
C VAL A 100 -6.69 -9.14 3.60
N ALA A 101 -7.52 -8.14 3.87
CA ALA A 101 -7.49 -7.44 5.15
C ALA A 101 -7.79 -8.37 6.34
N GLU A 102 -8.74 -9.28 6.18
CA GLU A 102 -9.06 -10.29 7.20
C GLU A 102 -7.86 -11.22 7.48
N ILE A 103 -7.20 -11.71 6.43
CA ILE A 103 -6.03 -12.60 6.56
C ILE A 103 -4.84 -11.89 7.22
N LEU A 104 -4.62 -10.61 6.90
CA LEU A 104 -3.47 -9.85 7.41
C LEU A 104 -3.66 -9.33 8.84
N THR A 105 -4.90 -9.26 9.32
CA THR A 105 -5.21 -8.65 10.61
C THR A 105 -4.87 -9.59 11.76
N GLY A 106 -4.23 -9.06 12.80
CA GLY A 106 -3.92 -9.81 14.01
C GLY A 106 -2.72 -9.27 14.76
N ASP A 107 -2.36 -9.96 15.83
CA ASP A 107 -1.12 -9.73 16.56
C ASP A 107 -0.12 -10.83 16.19
N ASP A 108 1.09 -10.44 15.78
CA ASP A 108 2.17 -11.36 15.49
C ASP A 108 3.14 -11.54 16.67
N GLY A 109 2.92 -10.82 17.78
CA GLY A 109 3.76 -10.86 18.98
C GLY A 109 5.11 -10.14 18.85
N HIS A 110 5.37 -9.45 17.73
CA HIS A 110 6.64 -8.78 17.45
C HIS A 110 6.46 -7.28 17.17
N ASP A 111 5.32 -6.86 16.61
CA ASP A 111 5.02 -5.44 16.43
C ASP A 111 4.34 -4.85 17.68
N ALA A 112 5.03 -3.97 18.39
CA ALA A 112 4.47 -3.31 19.57
C ALA A 112 3.21 -2.49 19.28
N ALA A 113 2.90 -2.12 18.03
CA ALA A 113 1.65 -1.46 17.70
C ALA A 113 0.44 -2.39 17.66
N THR A 114 0.62 -3.72 17.47
CA THR A 114 -0.47 -4.69 17.48
C THR A 114 -0.80 -5.21 18.88
N ALA A 115 0.12 -5.06 19.83
CA ALA A 115 -0.09 -5.39 21.23
C ALA A 115 -1.29 -4.60 21.78
N ARG A 116 -2.33 -5.31 22.22
CA ARG A 116 -3.54 -4.76 22.85
C ARG A 116 -3.61 -5.11 24.33
#